data_AF-A0A7C1KKG0-F1
#
_entry.id   AF-A0A7C1KKG0-F1
#
_cell.length_a   1.000
_cell.length_b   1.000
_cell.length_c   1.000
_cell.angle_alpha   90.00
_cell.angle_beta   90.00
_cell.angle_gamma   90.00
#
_symmetry.space_group_name_H-M   'P 1'
#
loop_
_entity.id
_entity.type
_entity.pdbx_description
1 polymer ?
#
loop_
_entity_poly.entity_id
_entity_poly.type
_entity_poly.pdbx_seq_one_letter_code
_entity_poly.pdbx_strand_id
1 'polypeptide(L)'
;MVIVPSIGVVFGLIFTNIQTKNAQVLTVEKFMPYLIGDDQKAKSIALLAISALGNEELAVKLGKIVKGTGSIFASSKIATSAQTVKIKEYAKKSVEESINSSINKMVVTTDGDRVFMSTPQSIYRVTAGELKLFTEDKFKQSSEEDAFVTMLSEDRNGNILAGTSTVGVDADTQSFYRIQGDDVLSVSKNQISFSSDGDITFVSEGDVTFGNETATIKID
;
A
#
# COMPACT_ATOMS: atom_id res chain seq x y z
N MET A 1 -37.42 47.17 20.16
CA MET A 1 -37.14 46.38 18.94
C MET A 1 -36.94 44.94 19.37
N VAL A 2 -37.96 44.09 19.23
CA VAL A 2 -37.91 42.68 19.66
C VAL A 2 -37.43 41.85 18.47
N ILE A 3 -36.20 41.37 18.53
CA ILE A 3 -35.68 40.40 17.56
C ILE A 3 -36.32 39.06 17.95
N VAL A 4 -37.38 38.66 17.24
CA VAL A 4 -37.92 37.31 17.34
C VAL A 4 -37.05 36.43 16.42
N PRO A 5 -36.15 35.59 16.94
CA PRO A 5 -35.49 34.62 16.08
C PRO A 5 -36.57 33.67 15.55
N SER A 6 -36.69 33.66 14.23
CA SER A 6 -37.61 32.85 13.46
C SER A 6 -37.32 31.37 13.72
N ILE A 7 -38.13 30.74 14.57
CA ILE A 7 -38.11 29.31 14.91
C ILE A 7 -37.98 28.42 13.65
N GLY A 8 -38.53 28.86 12.51
CA GLY A 8 -38.38 28.16 11.22
C GLY A 8 -36.92 27.97 10.74
N VAL A 9 -36.00 28.90 11.02
CA VAL A 9 -34.59 28.77 10.61
C VAL A 9 -33.88 27.66 11.39
N VAL A 10 -34.15 27.57 12.70
CA VAL A 10 -33.55 26.53 13.56
C VAL A 10 -34.05 25.14 13.17
N PHE A 11 -35.35 24.99 12.92
CA PHE A 11 -35.92 23.72 12.45
C PHE A 11 -35.40 23.31 11.06
N GLY A 12 -35.22 24.27 10.14
CA GLY A 12 -34.62 24.00 8.83
C GLY A 12 -33.20 23.45 8.92
N LEU A 13 -32.36 24.00 9.81
CA LEU A 13 -31.00 23.52 10.04
C LEU A 13 -30.98 22.10 10.65
N ILE A 14 -31.84 21.83 11.63
CA ILE A 14 -31.95 20.51 12.25
C ILE A 14 -32.40 19.47 11.21
N PHE A 15 -33.43 19.78 10.43
CA PHE A 15 -33.95 18.85 9.43
C PHE A 15 -32.92 18.55 8.34
N THR A 16 -32.19 19.57 7.89
CA THR A 16 -31.10 19.40 6.91
C THR A 16 -30.01 18.48 7.47
N ASN A 17 -29.59 18.68 8.72
CA ASN A 17 -28.58 17.83 9.37
C ASN A 17 -29.02 16.35 9.48
N ILE A 18 -30.30 16.09 9.75
CA ILE A 18 -30.82 14.72 9.85
C ILE A 18 -30.82 14.04 8.48
N GLN A 19 -31.27 14.75 7.44
CA GLN A 19 -31.26 14.21 6.07
C GLN A 19 -29.84 13.87 5.61
N THR A 20 -28.87 14.74 5.89
CA THR A 20 -27.46 14.48 5.56
C THR A 20 -26.92 13.24 6.27
N LYS A 21 -27.23 13.06 7.56
CA LYS A 21 -26.79 11.87 8.32
C LYS A 21 -27.39 10.57 7.78
N ASN A 22 -28.67 10.55 7.42
CA ASN A 22 -29.31 9.35 6.87
C ASN A 22 -28.74 8.99 5.49
N ALA A 23 -28.49 9.99 4.63
CA ALA A 23 -27.83 9.77 3.35
C ALA A 23 -26.41 9.19 3.51
N GLN A 24 -25.67 9.63 4.55
CA GLN A 24 -24.35 9.10 4.86
C GLN A 24 -24.38 7.63 5.29
N VAL A 25 -25.33 7.24 6.15
CA VAL A 25 -25.45 5.83 6.61
C VAL A 25 -25.75 4.91 5.44
N LEU A 26 -26.73 5.25 4.60
CA LEU A 26 -27.09 4.45 3.43
C LEU A 26 -25.95 4.34 2.41
N THR A 27 -25.13 5.40 2.31
CA THR A 27 -23.94 5.39 1.46
C THR A 27 -22.92 4.39 2.00
N VAL A 28 -22.60 4.43 3.29
CA VAL A 28 -21.65 3.50 3.91
C VAL A 28 -22.10 2.05 3.73
N GLU A 29 -23.37 1.76 4.00
CA GLU A 29 -23.93 0.41 3.85
C GLU A 29 -23.70 -0.18 2.45
N LYS A 30 -23.86 0.63 1.40
CA LYS A 30 -23.62 0.21 0.01
C LYS A 30 -22.14 -0.08 -0.28
N PHE A 31 -21.23 0.55 0.45
CA PHE A 31 -19.79 0.36 0.29
C PHE A 31 -19.21 -0.74 1.18
N MET A 32 -19.92 -1.17 2.22
CA MET A 32 -19.43 -2.20 3.17
C MET A 32 -18.91 -3.48 2.51
N PRO A 33 -19.54 -4.06 1.48
CA PRO A 33 -19.03 -5.26 0.84
C PRO A 33 -17.63 -5.05 0.22
N TYR A 34 -17.39 -3.88 -0.35
CA TYR A 34 -16.10 -3.51 -0.96
C TYR A 34 -15.04 -3.12 0.08
N LEU A 35 -15.49 -2.62 1.24
CA LEU A 35 -14.63 -2.22 2.35
C LEU A 35 -14.14 -3.42 3.17
N ILE A 36 -14.95 -4.47 3.30
CA ILE A 36 -14.60 -5.69 4.04
C ILE A 36 -13.88 -6.70 3.15
N GLY A 37 -14.09 -6.66 1.83
CA GLY A 37 -13.44 -7.58 0.90
C GLY A 37 -11.91 -7.49 0.88
N ASP A 38 -11.30 -8.55 0.35
CA ASP A 38 -9.84 -8.65 0.19
C ASP A 38 -9.31 -7.84 -1.00
N ASP A 39 -10.20 -7.45 -1.92
CA ASP A 39 -9.88 -6.60 -3.06
C ASP A 39 -9.48 -5.18 -2.60
N GLN A 40 -8.17 -4.95 -2.56
CA GLN A 40 -7.57 -3.68 -2.17
C GLN A 40 -7.95 -2.54 -3.12
N LYS A 41 -8.16 -2.85 -4.40
CA LYS A 41 -8.58 -1.84 -5.40
C LYS A 41 -10.01 -1.42 -5.13
N ALA A 42 -10.93 -2.37 -4.95
CA ALA A 42 -12.32 -2.08 -4.60
C ALA A 42 -12.42 -1.29 -3.28
N LYS A 43 -11.63 -1.67 -2.27
CA LYS A 43 -11.53 -0.97 -0.99
C LYS A 43 -11.08 0.48 -1.16
N SER A 44 -10.05 0.71 -1.96
CA SER A 44 -9.58 2.07 -2.24
C SER A 44 -10.63 2.92 -2.96
N ILE A 45 -11.32 2.35 -3.95
CA ILE A 45 -12.38 3.04 -4.71
C ILE A 45 -13.56 3.39 -3.79
N ALA A 46 -13.96 2.46 -2.92
CA ALA A 46 -15.04 2.68 -1.97
C ALA A 46 -14.73 3.86 -1.02
N LEU A 47 -13.53 3.91 -0.46
CA LEU A 47 -13.11 5.01 0.42
C LEU A 47 -13.03 6.35 -0.32
N LEU A 48 -12.49 6.35 -1.55
CA LEU A 48 -12.45 7.57 -2.38
C LEU A 48 -13.85 8.05 -2.77
N ALA A 49 -14.78 7.14 -3.05
CA ALA A 49 -16.16 7.48 -3.33
C ALA A 49 -16.85 8.13 -2.11
N ILE A 50 -16.65 7.57 -0.91
CA ILE A 50 -17.17 8.16 0.34
C ILE A 50 -16.59 9.57 0.55
N SER A 51 -15.29 9.75 0.27
CA SER A 51 -14.65 11.07 0.35
C SER A 51 -15.25 12.05 -0.67
N ALA A 52 -15.43 11.62 -1.91
CA ALA A 52 -15.98 12.45 -3.00
C ALA A 52 -17.44 12.87 -2.75
N LEU A 53 -18.19 12.12 -1.95
CA LEU A 53 -19.53 12.46 -1.49
C LEU A 53 -19.53 13.51 -0.35
N GLY A 54 -18.38 14.15 -0.10
CA GLY A 54 -18.23 15.21 0.90
C GLY A 54 -18.04 14.69 2.33
N ASN A 55 -17.72 13.40 2.51
CA ASN A 55 -17.51 12.80 3.81
C ASN A 55 -16.08 12.28 4.00
N GLU A 56 -15.11 13.16 3.73
CA GLU A 56 -13.67 12.86 3.79
C GLU A 56 -13.25 12.35 5.18
N GLU A 57 -13.78 12.95 6.26
CA GLU A 57 -13.47 12.52 7.65
C GLU A 57 -13.93 11.08 7.91
N LEU A 58 -15.13 10.72 7.44
CA LEU A 58 -15.64 9.36 7.58
C LEU A 58 -14.82 8.37 6.74
N ALA A 59 -14.46 8.73 5.51
CA ALA A 59 -13.60 7.90 4.67
C ALA A 59 -12.26 7.61 5.36
N VAL A 60 -11.60 8.60 5.95
CA VAL A 60 -10.33 8.37 6.68
C VAL A 60 -10.55 7.47 7.90
N LYS A 61 -11.61 7.68 8.68
CA LYS A 61 -11.94 6.82 9.84
C LYS A 61 -12.19 5.38 9.43
N LEU A 62 -12.95 5.17 8.35
CA LEU A 62 -13.20 3.83 7.80
C LEU A 62 -11.90 3.20 7.31
N GLY A 63 -11.04 3.93 6.60
CA GLY A 63 -9.73 3.45 6.16
C GLY A 63 -8.86 2.94 7.30
N LYS A 64 -8.88 3.64 8.45
CA LYS A 64 -8.18 3.20 9.67
C LYS A 64 -8.75 1.90 10.27
N ILE A 65 -10.06 1.68 10.15
CA ILE A 65 -10.74 0.47 10.67
C ILE A 65 -10.47 -0.73 9.76
N VAL A 66 -10.67 -0.57 8.45
CA VAL A 66 -10.62 -1.70 7.50
C VAL A 66 -9.19 -2.15 7.16
N LYS A 67 -8.19 -1.32 7.46
CA LYS A 67 -6.75 -1.58 7.23
C LYS A 67 -6.46 -2.00 5.79
N GLY A 68 -5.19 -2.31 5.49
CA GLY A 68 -4.76 -2.74 4.17
C GLY A 68 -4.29 -1.62 3.24
N THR A 69 -3.66 -2.02 2.14
CA THR A 69 -2.92 -1.15 1.22
C THR A 69 -3.87 -0.23 0.44
N GLY A 70 -5.08 -0.72 0.13
CA GLY A 70 -6.14 0.10 -0.48
C GLY A 70 -6.59 1.24 0.42
N SER A 71 -6.65 1.02 1.73
CA SER A 71 -7.01 2.03 2.74
C SER A 71 -5.95 3.09 2.91
N ILE A 72 -4.67 2.67 2.91
CA ILE A 72 -3.52 3.58 2.94
C ILE A 72 -3.50 4.45 1.68
N PHE A 73 -3.70 3.85 0.50
CA PHE A 73 -3.76 4.58 -0.76
C PHE A 73 -4.85 5.64 -0.76
N ALA A 74 -6.09 5.25 -0.40
CA ALA A 74 -7.20 6.17 -0.34
C ALA A 74 -6.94 7.30 0.68
N SER A 75 -6.44 6.97 1.86
CA SER A 75 -6.11 7.97 2.89
C SER A 75 -5.03 8.94 2.43
N SER A 76 -4.01 8.46 1.71
CA SER A 76 -2.98 9.32 1.10
C SER A 76 -3.57 10.28 0.07
N LYS A 77 -4.44 9.79 -0.83
CA LYS A 77 -5.13 10.63 -1.81
C LYS A 77 -6.03 11.68 -1.15
N ILE A 78 -6.77 11.28 -0.12
CA ILE A 78 -7.60 12.21 0.67
C ILE A 78 -6.72 13.25 1.35
N ALA A 79 -5.56 12.88 1.90
CA ALA A 79 -4.64 13.83 2.51
C ALA A 79 -4.16 14.91 1.52
N THR A 80 -4.03 14.57 0.24
CA THR A 80 -3.64 15.52 -0.81
C THR A 80 -4.82 16.39 -1.25
N SER A 81 -6.01 15.81 -1.43
CA SER A 81 -7.17 16.49 -2.03
C SER A 81 -8.13 17.15 -1.04
N ALA A 82 -8.07 16.82 0.25
CA ALA A 82 -9.03 17.28 1.24
C ALA A 82 -9.11 18.80 1.33
N GLN A 83 -10.31 19.34 1.57
CA GLN A 83 -10.49 20.79 1.61
C GLN A 83 -10.01 21.41 2.92
N THR A 84 -10.12 20.66 4.03
CA THR A 84 -9.81 21.19 5.36
C THR A 84 -8.43 20.72 5.85
N VAL A 85 -7.67 21.63 6.46
CA VAL A 85 -6.34 21.32 7.03
C VAL A 85 -6.43 20.19 8.05
N LYS A 86 -7.47 20.20 8.90
CA LYS A 86 -7.71 19.16 9.91
C LYS A 86 -7.83 17.77 9.28
N ILE A 87 -8.56 17.64 8.16
CA ILE A 87 -8.72 16.35 7.48
C ILE A 87 -7.41 15.92 6.82
N LYS A 88 -6.65 16.86 6.24
CA LYS A 88 -5.31 16.57 5.69
C LYS A 88 -4.38 15.99 6.76
N GLU A 89 -4.29 16.65 7.92
CA GLU A 89 -3.46 16.19 9.03
C GLU A 89 -3.91 14.84 9.57
N TYR A 90 -5.23 14.65 9.72
CA TYR A 90 -5.79 13.39 10.19
C TYR A 90 -5.51 12.23 9.23
N ALA A 91 -5.67 12.47 7.92
CA ALA A 91 -5.38 11.50 6.88
C ALA A 91 -3.88 11.15 6.81
N LYS A 92 -2.99 12.15 6.92
CA LYS A 92 -1.54 11.93 7.01
C LYS A 92 -1.18 11.05 8.20
N LYS A 93 -1.67 11.39 9.39
CA LYS A 93 -1.44 10.61 10.60
C LYS A 93 -1.94 9.17 10.47
N SER A 94 -3.11 8.97 9.86
CA SER A 94 -3.65 7.62 9.61
C SER A 94 -2.76 6.81 8.67
N VAL A 95 -2.21 7.44 7.63
CA VAL A 95 -1.24 6.81 6.72
C VAL A 95 0.04 6.43 7.47
N GLU A 96 0.60 7.35 8.26
CA GLU A 96 1.80 7.12 9.06
C GLU A 96 1.63 5.97 10.05
N GLU A 97 0.52 5.95 10.81
CA GLU A 97 0.23 4.86 11.75
C GLU A 97 0.08 3.49 11.05
N SER A 98 -0.57 3.47 9.88
CA SER A 98 -0.80 2.24 9.11
C SER A 98 0.50 1.71 8.50
N ILE A 99 1.32 2.61 7.98
CA ILE A 99 2.65 2.29 7.44
C ILE A 99 3.55 1.79 8.57
N ASN A 100 3.68 2.53 9.68
CA ASN A 100 4.54 2.16 10.80
C ASN A 100 4.18 0.82 11.44
N SER A 101 2.91 0.42 11.40
CA SER A 101 2.47 -0.87 11.92
C SER A 101 2.66 -2.04 10.95
N SER A 102 3.00 -1.76 9.68
CA SER A 102 3.03 -2.77 8.62
C SER A 102 4.36 -2.84 7.86
N ILE A 103 5.32 -1.94 8.13
CA ILE A 103 6.63 -1.95 7.46
C ILE A 103 7.40 -3.21 7.86
N ASN A 104 7.79 -4.00 6.87
CA ASN A 104 8.70 -5.12 7.01
C ASN A 104 10.15 -4.68 6.78
N LYS A 105 10.42 -3.96 5.68
CA LYS A 105 11.75 -3.45 5.31
C LYS A 105 11.68 -2.03 4.78
N MET A 106 12.75 -1.28 4.98
CA MET A 106 12.94 0.06 4.44
C MET A 106 14.34 0.18 3.83
N VAL A 107 14.43 0.79 2.65
CA VAL A 107 15.68 1.07 1.93
C VAL A 107 15.66 2.54 1.53
N VAL A 108 16.70 3.27 1.88
CA VAL A 108 16.96 4.62 1.35
C VAL A 108 17.92 4.44 0.19
N THR A 109 17.59 4.99 -0.97
CA THR A 109 18.44 4.91 -2.14
C THR A 109 19.76 5.65 -1.92
N THR A 110 20.78 5.27 -2.67
CA THR A 110 22.14 5.80 -2.56
C THR A 110 22.19 7.29 -2.91
N ASP A 111 21.28 7.74 -3.77
CA ASP A 111 21.06 9.16 -4.07
C ASP A 111 20.48 9.97 -2.89
N GLY A 112 19.90 9.30 -1.88
CA GLY A 112 19.22 9.92 -0.73
C GLY A 112 17.86 10.56 -1.04
N ASP A 113 17.40 10.51 -2.29
CA ASP A 113 16.21 11.21 -2.77
C ASP A 113 14.94 10.35 -2.65
N ARG A 114 15.09 9.03 -2.55
CA ARG A 114 13.98 8.08 -2.54
C ARG A 114 14.07 7.15 -1.33
N VAL A 115 12.91 6.85 -0.76
CA VAL A 115 12.78 5.84 0.30
C VAL A 115 11.77 4.80 -0.13
N PHE A 116 12.19 3.55 -0.14
CA PHE A 116 11.34 2.41 -0.43
C PHE A 116 10.98 1.70 0.87
N MET A 117 9.70 1.44 1.06
CA MET A 117 9.16 0.74 2.22
C MET A 117 8.34 -0.44 1.74
N SER A 118 8.59 -1.62 2.26
CA SER A 118 7.76 -2.79 2.01
C SER A 118 6.83 -3.05 3.17
N THR A 119 5.62 -3.43 2.84
CA THR A 119 4.70 -4.18 3.70
C THR A 119 4.63 -5.60 3.15
N PRO A 120 4.03 -6.57 3.87
CA PRO A 120 3.85 -7.91 3.33
C PRO A 120 3.19 -7.90 1.93
N GLN A 121 2.27 -6.98 1.64
CA GLN A 121 1.46 -7.01 0.41
C GLN A 121 1.82 -5.94 -0.64
N SER A 122 2.72 -5.01 -0.34
CA SER A 122 2.96 -3.85 -1.22
C SER A 122 4.28 -3.15 -0.94
N ILE A 123 4.78 -2.45 -1.95
CA ILE A 123 5.94 -1.57 -1.85
C ILE A 123 5.48 -0.13 -2.03
N TYR A 124 6.02 0.77 -1.22
CA TYR A 124 5.79 2.20 -1.27
C TYR A 124 7.11 2.87 -1.64
N ARG A 125 7.08 3.81 -2.57
CA ARG A 125 8.18 4.75 -2.82
C ARG A 125 7.77 6.12 -2.33
N VAL A 126 8.61 6.71 -1.48
CA VAL A 126 8.50 8.08 -1.01
C VAL A 126 9.58 8.89 -1.68
N THR A 127 9.19 10.00 -2.29
CA THR A 127 10.07 11.04 -2.83
C THR A 127 9.61 12.38 -2.25
N ALA A 128 10.37 13.47 -2.40
CA ALA A 128 10.08 14.78 -1.84
C ALA A 128 8.62 15.26 -2.08
N GLY A 129 7.71 14.92 -1.15
CA GLY A 129 6.28 15.24 -1.20
C GLY A 129 5.39 14.25 -1.96
N GLU A 130 5.92 13.16 -2.52
CA GLU A 130 5.15 12.17 -3.28
C GLU A 130 5.23 10.77 -2.64
N LEU A 131 4.07 10.13 -2.46
CA LEU A 131 3.95 8.72 -2.10
C LEU A 131 3.39 7.95 -3.30
N LYS A 132 4.18 7.03 -3.86
CA LYS A 132 3.78 6.13 -4.93
C LYS A 132 3.63 4.71 -4.39
N LEU A 133 2.48 4.10 -4.64
CA LEU A 133 2.18 2.72 -4.26
C LEU A 133 2.40 1.77 -5.43
N PHE A 134 3.05 0.64 -5.18
CA PHE A 134 3.22 -0.48 -6.09
C PHE A 134 2.45 -1.67 -5.52
N THR A 135 1.33 -2.04 -6.16
CA THR A 135 0.40 -3.10 -5.69
C THR A 135 0.54 -4.40 -6.46
N GLU A 136 0.02 -5.45 -5.81
CA GLU A 136 -0.03 -6.87 -6.22
C GLU A 136 -0.49 -7.15 -7.66
N ASP A 137 -1.40 -6.35 -8.24
CA ASP A 137 -1.84 -6.55 -9.63
C ASP A 137 -0.66 -6.57 -10.62
N LYS A 138 0.46 -5.94 -10.27
CA LYS A 138 1.70 -6.02 -11.04
C LYS A 138 2.56 -7.24 -10.69
N PHE A 139 2.46 -7.77 -9.47
CA PHE A 139 3.16 -8.96 -8.98
C PHE A 139 2.46 -10.28 -9.39
N LYS A 140 1.17 -10.24 -9.74
CA LYS A 140 0.31 -11.39 -10.12
C LYS A 140 0.66 -12.12 -11.43
N GLN A 141 1.84 -11.92 -12.02
CA GLN A 141 2.29 -12.79 -13.11
C GLN A 141 2.59 -14.22 -12.64
N SER A 142 2.81 -14.44 -11.33
CA SER A 142 2.73 -15.77 -10.74
C SER A 142 1.29 -16.02 -10.26
N SER A 143 0.73 -17.16 -10.66
CA SER A 143 -0.62 -17.62 -10.31
C SER A 143 -0.80 -18.01 -8.84
N GLU A 144 0.12 -17.62 -7.95
CA GLU A 144 0.12 -18.02 -6.54
C GLU A 144 -0.23 -16.80 -5.68
N GLU A 145 -1.31 -16.93 -4.92
CA GLU A 145 -2.05 -15.85 -4.26
C GLU A 145 -1.33 -15.14 -3.10
N ASP A 146 -0.04 -15.38 -2.87
CA ASP A 146 0.67 -14.93 -1.67
C ASP A 146 2.13 -14.49 -1.95
N ALA A 147 2.31 -13.52 -2.85
CA ALA A 147 3.62 -12.91 -3.09
C ALA A 147 3.95 -11.89 -1.99
N PHE A 148 4.40 -12.37 -0.82
CA PHE A 148 4.79 -11.49 0.28
C PHE A 148 6.16 -10.87 0.03
N VAL A 149 6.29 -9.55 0.16
CA VAL A 149 7.61 -8.90 0.07
C VAL A 149 8.42 -9.24 1.32
N THR A 150 9.44 -10.08 1.13
CA THR A 150 10.36 -10.54 2.17
C THR A 150 11.62 -9.68 2.23
N MET A 151 11.94 -9.00 1.13
CA MET A 151 13.18 -8.27 0.94
C MET A 151 12.97 -6.98 0.14
N LEU A 152 13.77 -5.97 0.48
CA LEU A 152 14.09 -4.83 -0.37
C LEU A 152 15.59 -4.56 -0.30
N SER A 153 16.22 -4.24 -1.44
CA SER A 153 17.58 -3.72 -1.53
C SER A 153 17.73 -2.83 -2.75
N GLU A 154 18.75 -1.99 -2.77
CA GLU A 154 19.21 -1.29 -3.98
C GLU A 154 20.38 -2.06 -4.60
N ASP A 155 20.45 -2.13 -5.92
CA ASP A 155 21.61 -2.65 -6.66
C ASP A 155 22.64 -1.53 -6.93
N ARG A 156 23.77 -1.89 -7.56
CA ARG A 156 24.84 -0.93 -7.90
C ARG A 156 24.43 0.12 -8.93
N ASN A 157 23.38 -0.14 -9.69
CA ASN A 157 22.86 0.75 -10.72
C ASN A 157 21.77 1.70 -10.16
N GLY A 158 21.45 1.58 -8.86
CA GLY A 158 20.44 2.39 -8.19
C GLY A 158 19.01 1.89 -8.42
N ASN A 159 18.84 0.65 -8.90
CA ASN A 159 17.54 0.00 -9.03
C ASN A 159 17.17 -0.66 -7.71
N ILE A 160 15.89 -0.60 -7.35
CA ILE A 160 15.39 -1.31 -6.19
C ILE A 160 14.96 -2.73 -6.56
N LEU A 161 15.56 -3.70 -5.88
CA LEU A 161 15.24 -5.10 -5.97
C LEU A 161 14.35 -5.51 -4.79
N ALA A 162 13.22 -6.12 -5.10
CA ALA A 162 12.29 -6.66 -4.13
C ALA A 162 12.19 -8.17 -4.27
N GLY A 163 12.56 -8.88 -3.20
CA GLY A 163 12.34 -10.31 -3.09
C GLY A 163 10.94 -10.55 -2.55
N THR A 164 10.14 -11.35 -3.25
CA THR A 164 8.91 -11.92 -2.69
C THR A 164 9.13 -13.38 -2.30
N SER A 165 8.19 -13.96 -1.58
CA SER A 165 8.15 -15.41 -1.26
C SER A 165 8.29 -16.31 -2.51
N THR A 166 7.90 -15.82 -3.69
CA THR A 166 7.82 -16.63 -4.93
C THR A 166 8.61 -16.07 -6.11
N VAL A 167 8.90 -14.76 -6.15
CA VAL A 167 9.47 -14.06 -7.32
C VAL A 167 10.35 -12.86 -6.93
N GLY A 168 11.41 -12.55 -7.68
CA GLY A 168 12.17 -11.29 -7.57
C GLY A 168 11.61 -10.17 -8.50
N VAL A 169 11.69 -8.91 -8.07
CA VAL A 169 11.08 -7.77 -8.78
C VAL A 169 12.02 -6.57 -8.81
N ASP A 170 12.15 -5.89 -9.94
CA ASP A 170 12.70 -4.53 -10.00
C ASP A 170 11.56 -3.51 -9.75
N ALA A 171 11.61 -2.87 -8.59
CA ALA A 171 10.59 -1.93 -8.14
C ALA A 171 10.69 -0.55 -8.82
N ASP A 172 11.82 -0.20 -9.43
CA ASP A 172 12.00 1.10 -10.08
C ASP A 172 11.43 1.11 -11.50
N THR A 173 11.79 0.10 -12.30
CA THR A 173 11.33 0.02 -13.69
C THR A 173 9.92 -0.56 -13.81
N GLN A 174 9.37 -1.09 -12.71
CA GLN A 174 8.12 -1.88 -12.72
C GLN A 174 8.20 -3.11 -13.65
N SER A 175 9.42 -3.54 -13.99
CA SER A 175 9.67 -4.73 -14.80
C SER A 175 9.86 -5.91 -13.87
N PHE A 176 9.08 -6.96 -14.09
CA PHE A 176 9.13 -8.18 -13.29
C PHE A 176 10.08 -9.14 -13.99
N TYR A 177 11.18 -9.48 -13.32
CA TYR A 177 12.06 -10.54 -13.77
C TYR A 177 11.76 -11.77 -12.93
N ARG A 178 10.95 -12.67 -13.48
CA ARG A 178 10.76 -13.97 -12.86
C ARG A 178 12.01 -14.79 -13.08
N ILE A 179 12.77 -15.01 -12.02
CA ILE A 179 13.80 -16.05 -11.99
C ILE A 179 13.04 -17.37 -11.79
N GLN A 180 12.54 -17.93 -12.87
CA GLN A 180 11.96 -19.26 -12.90
C GLN A 180 13.06 -20.23 -13.32
N GLY A 181 13.47 -21.13 -12.42
CA GLY A 181 14.31 -22.25 -12.81
C GLY A 181 13.48 -23.25 -13.60
N ASP A 182 13.70 -23.35 -14.91
CA ASP A 182 12.95 -24.27 -15.79
C ASP A 182 13.37 -25.74 -15.67
N ASP A 183 14.39 -26.08 -14.86
CA ASP A 183 14.82 -27.46 -14.61
C ASP A 183 15.27 -27.62 -13.15
N VAL A 184 14.61 -28.49 -12.37
CA VAL A 184 15.03 -29.02 -11.04
C VAL A 184 15.32 -27.98 -9.94
N LEU A 185 15.23 -26.69 -10.26
CA LEU A 185 15.61 -25.54 -9.45
C LEU A 185 14.36 -24.77 -8.97
N SER A 186 13.33 -25.48 -8.49
CA SER A 186 12.25 -24.81 -7.77
C SER A 186 12.79 -24.41 -6.40
N VAL A 187 13.25 -23.17 -6.29
CA VAL A 187 13.86 -22.68 -5.06
C VAL A 187 12.76 -22.28 -4.08
N SER A 188 12.15 -23.27 -3.44
CA SER A 188 11.14 -23.05 -2.41
C SER A 188 11.82 -22.46 -1.18
N LYS A 189 11.36 -21.29 -0.73
CA LYS A 189 11.92 -20.53 0.42
C LYS A 189 13.28 -19.90 0.16
N ASN A 190 13.32 -19.00 -0.83
CA ASN A 190 14.47 -18.15 -1.10
C ASN A 190 14.63 -17.05 -0.04
N GLN A 191 15.68 -17.15 0.77
CA GLN A 191 16.37 -15.99 1.34
C GLN A 191 17.34 -15.46 0.29
N ILE A 192 16.95 -14.39 -0.40
CA ILE A 192 17.91 -13.65 -1.22
C ILE A 192 18.78 -12.85 -0.24
N SER A 193 20.09 -12.86 -0.41
CA SER A 193 21.04 -12.02 0.32
C SER A 193 21.94 -11.29 -0.66
N PHE A 194 22.29 -10.05 -0.35
CA PHE A 194 23.19 -9.24 -1.16
C PHE A 194 24.56 -9.22 -0.51
N SER A 195 25.61 -9.44 -1.31
CA SER A 195 26.97 -9.19 -0.85
C SER A 195 27.23 -7.68 -0.76
N SER A 196 28.24 -7.28 0.01
CA SER A 196 28.76 -5.90 0.01
C SER A 196 29.21 -5.46 -1.39
N ASP A 197 29.49 -6.45 -2.25
CA ASP A 197 29.95 -6.27 -3.61
C ASP A 197 28.79 -6.31 -4.61
N GLY A 198 27.55 -6.06 -4.17
CA GLY A 198 26.39 -5.95 -5.07
C GLY A 198 26.00 -7.24 -5.81
N ASP A 199 26.65 -8.37 -5.50
CA ASP A 199 26.26 -9.67 -6.03
C ASP A 199 25.00 -10.14 -5.32
N ILE A 200 24.10 -10.74 -6.09
CA ILE A 200 22.86 -11.32 -5.55
C ILE A 200 23.11 -12.80 -5.29
N THR A 201 23.00 -13.21 -4.03
CA THR A 201 23.06 -14.60 -3.62
C THR A 201 21.67 -15.10 -3.28
N PHE A 202 21.25 -16.20 -3.88
CA PHE A 202 19.99 -16.85 -3.55
C PHE A 202 20.28 -18.00 -2.59
N VAL A 203 19.73 -17.95 -1.38
CA VAL A 203 19.86 -19.00 -0.36
C VAL A 203 18.50 -19.68 -0.19
N SER A 204 18.40 -20.95 -0.54
CA SER A 204 17.17 -21.74 -0.36
C SER A 204 17.17 -22.45 0.98
N GLU A 205 16.11 -22.36 1.78
CA GLU A 205 15.90 -23.27 2.91
C GLU A 205 15.08 -24.50 2.48
N GLY A 206 15.76 -25.60 2.16
CA GLY A 206 15.15 -26.90 1.88
C GLY A 206 16.18 -27.93 1.41
N ASP A 207 15.79 -29.23 1.39
CA ASP A 207 16.56 -30.30 0.75
C ASP A 207 16.57 -30.09 -0.77
N VAL A 208 17.24 -29.04 -1.22
CA VAL A 208 17.65 -28.94 -2.60
C VAL A 208 18.84 -29.87 -2.71
N THR A 209 18.67 -31.02 -3.35
CA THR A 209 19.76 -31.98 -3.57
C THR A 209 20.74 -31.41 -4.61
N PHE A 210 21.44 -30.34 -4.24
CA PHE A 210 22.66 -29.89 -4.86
C PHE A 210 23.76 -30.21 -3.85
N GLY A 211 24.76 -30.98 -4.25
CA GLY A 211 25.94 -31.15 -3.42
C GLY A 211 26.56 -29.77 -3.17
N ASN A 212 26.36 -29.20 -1.97
CA ASN A 212 27.06 -28.07 -1.36
C ASN A 212 27.55 -26.91 -2.27
N GLU A 213 26.87 -26.56 -3.36
CA GLU A 213 27.29 -25.47 -4.26
C GLU A 213 26.34 -24.28 -4.21
N THR A 214 26.89 -23.11 -3.86
CA THR A 214 26.22 -21.81 -3.91
C THR A 214 26.15 -21.32 -5.36
N ALA A 215 24.96 -21.08 -5.88
CA ALA A 215 24.79 -20.42 -7.18
C ALA A 215 24.88 -18.90 -7.01
N THR A 216 25.97 -18.30 -7.50
CA THR A 216 26.08 -16.84 -7.64
C THR A 216 25.63 -16.46 -9.04
N ILE A 217 24.52 -15.73 -9.14
CA ILE A 217 24.12 -15.10 -10.42
C ILE A 217 24.78 -13.73 -10.44
N LYS A 218 25.73 -13.56 -11.36
CA LYS A 218 26.24 -12.23 -11.71
C LYS A 218 25.26 -11.58 -12.68
N ILE A 219 24.68 -10.47 -12.25
CA ILE A 219 23.91 -9.60 -13.13
C ILE A 219 24.88 -8.52 -13.59
N ASP A 220 25.30 -8.60 -14.86
CA ASP A 220 26.12 -7.57 -15.51
C ASP A 220 25.28 -6.34 -15.89
#